data_AF-A0A3M1KZW4-F1
#
_entry.id   AF-A0A3M1KZW4-F1
#
_cell.length_a   1.000
_cell.length_b   1.000
_cell.length_c   1.000
_cell.angle_alpha   90.00
_cell.angle_beta   90.00
_cell.angle_gamma   90.00
#
_symmetry.space_group_name_H-M   'P 1'
#
loop_
_entity.id
_entity.type
_entity.pdbx_description
1 polymer ?
#
loop_
_entity_poly.entity_id
_entity_poly.type
_entity_poly.pdbx_seq_one_letter_code
_entity_poly.pdbx_strand_id
1 'polypeptide(L)'
;FGARTRMDVLKLVETVSDPFDPNVVISDFARLFFPQPITDNQHTFLKGVLLPGLPDFEWTLEYSDYVNDPTNEEKAMAVDSKLRNLLTAMFNMPEFQLS
;
A
#
# COMPACT_ATOMS: atom_id res chain seq x y z
N PHE A 1 11.92 -9.44 -27.10
CA PHE A 1 11.82 -9.64 -25.65
C PHE A 1 11.08 -8.45 -25.05
N GLY A 2 9.77 -8.55 -24.87
CA GLY A 2 8.98 -7.51 -24.23
C GLY A 2 9.00 -7.74 -22.73
N ALA A 3 9.82 -7.00 -21.99
CA ALA A 3 9.67 -6.97 -20.54
C ALA A 3 8.33 -6.32 -20.23
N ARG A 4 7.36 -7.11 -19.75
CA ARG A 4 6.20 -6.55 -19.04
C ARG A 4 6.77 -5.94 -17.76
N THR A 5 6.93 -4.63 -17.70
CA THR A 5 7.32 -3.93 -16.47
C THR A 5 6.18 -4.12 -15.46
N ARG A 6 6.27 -5.17 -14.65
CA ARG A 6 5.37 -5.36 -13.51
C ARG A 6 5.69 -4.26 -12.51
N MET A 7 4.67 -3.57 -12.01
CA MET A 7 4.83 -2.57 -10.96
C MET A 7 5.48 -3.23 -9.73
N ASP A 8 6.63 -2.68 -9.34
CA ASP A 8 7.37 -3.01 -8.13
C ASP A 8 6.78 -2.19 -6.98
N VAL A 9 5.86 -2.80 -6.24
CA VAL A 9 5.12 -2.11 -5.17
C VAL A 9 5.99 -1.89 -3.94
N LEU A 10 7.03 -2.71 -3.73
CA LEU A 10 7.99 -2.53 -2.65
C LEU A 10 8.82 -1.27 -2.88
N LYS A 11 9.26 -1.03 -4.12
CA LYS A 11 9.87 0.25 -4.49
C LYS A 11 8.90 1.42 -4.47
N LEU A 12 7.62 1.19 -4.81
CA LEU A 12 6.62 2.26 -4.77
C LEU A 12 6.39 2.76 -3.34
N VAL A 13 6.28 1.87 -2.36
CA VAL A 13 6.04 2.29 -0.96
C VAL A 13 7.22 3.08 -0.38
N GLU A 14 8.45 2.88 -0.85
CA GLU A 14 9.61 3.70 -0.47
C GLU A 14 9.49 5.17 -0.89
N THR A 15 8.57 5.52 -1.80
CA THR A 15 8.37 6.90 -2.27
C THR A 15 7.41 7.73 -1.42
N VAL A 16 6.71 7.10 -0.46
CA VAL A 16 5.79 7.79 0.45
C VAL A 16 6.56 8.53 1.55
N SER A 17 5.94 9.56 2.15
CA SER A 17 6.64 10.39 3.13
C SER A 17 7.01 9.67 4.43
N ASP A 18 6.21 8.68 4.83
CA ASP A 18 6.50 7.79 5.96
C ASP A 18 5.93 6.40 5.67
N PRO A 19 6.76 5.44 5.23
CA PRO A 19 6.29 4.10 4.90
C PRO A 19 6.01 3.24 6.13
N PHE A 20 6.39 3.67 7.34
CA PHE A 20 6.17 2.93 8.59
C PHE A 20 4.78 3.18 9.19
N ASP A 21 4.10 4.25 8.79
CA ASP A 21 2.71 4.54 9.17
C ASP A 21 1.74 4.10 8.06
N PRO A 22 0.86 3.11 8.32
CA PRO A 22 -0.08 2.62 7.32
C PRO A 22 -1.07 3.71 6.87
N ASN A 23 -1.39 4.68 7.73
CA ASN A 23 -2.29 5.78 7.39
C ASN A 23 -1.64 6.72 6.38
N VAL A 24 -0.32 6.97 6.52
CA VAL A 24 0.47 7.77 5.58
C VAL A 24 0.57 7.04 4.25
N VAL A 25 0.91 5.75 4.23
CA VAL A 25 0.95 4.93 3.00
C VAL A 25 -0.34 5.05 2.19
N ILE A 26 -1.50 4.88 2.85
CA ILE A 26 -2.82 5.00 2.19
C ILE A 26 -3.03 6.42 1.66
N SER A 27 -2.71 7.44 2.47
CA SER A 27 -2.94 8.83 2.11
C SER A 27 -2.05 9.28 0.93
N ASP A 28 -0.81 8.81 0.89
CA ASP A 28 0.18 9.17 -0.12
C ASP A 28 -0.16 8.48 -1.44
N PHE A 29 -0.49 7.19 -1.40
CA PHE A 29 -0.99 6.49 -2.57
C PHE A 29 -2.27 7.13 -3.10
N ALA A 30 -3.19 7.57 -2.22
CA ALA A 30 -4.42 8.22 -2.66
C ALA A 30 -4.11 9.54 -3.39
N ARG A 31 -3.14 10.32 -2.90
CA ARG A 31 -2.68 11.54 -3.58
C ARG A 31 -1.98 11.27 -4.92
N LEU A 32 -1.35 10.10 -5.07
CA LEU A 32 -0.69 9.71 -6.31
C LEU A 32 -1.69 9.23 -7.38
N PHE A 33 -2.75 8.54 -6.98
CA PHE A 33 -3.62 7.83 -7.92
C PHE A 33 -5.00 8.45 -8.09
N PHE A 34 -5.44 9.32 -7.19
CA PHE A 34 -6.76 9.94 -7.27
C PHE A 34 -6.67 11.45 -7.54
N PRO A 35 -7.61 11.99 -8.31
CA PRO A 35 -7.64 13.41 -8.65
C PRO A 35 -8.14 14.27 -7.49
N GLN A 36 -8.78 13.66 -6.50
CA GLN A 36 -9.34 14.31 -5.32
C GLN A 36 -8.95 13.53 -4.05
N PRO A 37 -8.86 14.21 -2.89
CA PRO A 37 -8.62 13.54 -1.62
C PRO A 37 -9.72 12.52 -1.29
N ILE A 38 -9.33 11.41 -0.67
CA ILE A 38 -10.28 10.44 -0.11
C ILE A 38 -10.91 10.95 1.18
N THR A 39 -12.12 10.48 1.46
CA THR A 39 -12.82 10.71 2.72
C THR A 39 -12.30 9.80 3.84
N ASP A 40 -12.58 10.15 5.10
CA ASP A 40 -12.21 9.32 6.27
C ASP A 40 -12.80 7.89 6.21
N ASN A 41 -14.01 7.75 5.67
CA ASN A 41 -14.66 6.45 5.48
C ASN A 41 -13.92 5.59 4.45
N GLN A 42 -13.46 6.21 3.36
CA GLN A 42 -12.67 5.53 2.33
C GLN A 42 -11.28 5.17 2.85
N HIS A 43 -10.65 6.06 3.63
CA HIS A 43 -9.40 5.77 4.31
C HIS A 43 -9.56 4.56 5.24
N THR A 44 -10.60 4.55 6.06
CA THR A 44 -10.93 3.43 6.97
C THR A 44 -11.17 2.13 6.19
N PHE A 45 -11.89 2.18 5.06
CA PHE A 45 -12.10 1.03 4.18
C PHE A 45 -10.78 0.49 3.62
N LEU A 46 -9.93 1.37 3.06
CA LEU A 46 -8.63 1.00 2.51
C LEU A 46 -7.69 0.45 3.59
N LYS A 47 -7.77 0.98 4.81
CA LYS A 47 -7.05 0.43 5.95
C LYS A 47 -7.52 -0.97 6.30
N GLY A 48 -8.83 -1.24 6.23
CA GLY A 48 -9.37 -2.60 6.37
C GLY A 48 -8.91 -3.57 5.27
N VAL A 49 -8.56 -3.07 4.08
CA VAL A 49 -7.94 -3.90 3.02
C VAL A 49 -6.47 -4.20 3.34
N LEU A 50 -5.71 -3.21 3.82
CA LEU A 50 -4.30 -3.35 4.16
C LEU A 50 -4.09 -4.22 5.43
N LEU A 51 -4.96 -4.01 6.43
CA LEU A 51 -4.90 -4.57 7.78
C LEU A 51 -6.30 -5.11 8.18
N PRO A 52 -6.69 -6.30 7.71
CA PRO A 52 -8.04 -6.84 7.90
C PRO A 52 -8.30 -7.22 9.37
N GLY A 53 -8.80 -6.25 10.15
CA GLY A 53 -9.05 -6.40 11.59
C GLY A 53 -7.80 -6.28 12.46
N LEU A 54 -6.65 -5.95 11.86
CA LEU A 54 -5.38 -5.79 12.56
C LEU A 54 -5.17 -4.32 12.96
N PRO A 55 -4.51 -4.07 14.11
CA PRO A 55 -4.15 -2.71 14.52
C PRO A 55 -2.97 -2.17 13.70
N ASP A 56 -2.85 -0.84 13.66
CA ASP A 56 -1.84 -0.14 12.83
C ASP A 56 -0.40 -0.57 13.11
N PHE A 57 -0.07 -0.94 14.36
CA PHE A 57 1.29 -1.36 14.73
C PHE A 57 1.74 -2.66 14.02
N GLU A 58 0.81 -3.51 13.56
CA GLU A 58 1.16 -4.72 12.81
C GLU A 58 1.82 -4.36 11.47
N TRP A 59 1.32 -3.32 10.78
CA TRP A 59 2.00 -2.81 9.58
C TRP A 59 3.39 -2.31 9.91
N THR A 60 3.52 -1.48 10.95
CA THR A 60 4.82 -0.92 11.35
C THR A 60 5.83 -2.03 11.65
N LEU A 61 5.41 -3.09 12.34
CA LEU A 61 6.26 -4.24 12.65
C LEU A 61 6.65 -5.01 11.38
N GLU A 62 5.67 -5.42 10.57
CA GLU A 62 5.92 -6.20 9.36
C GLU A 62 6.81 -5.45 8.35
N TYR A 63 6.54 -4.15 8.14
CA TYR A 63 7.34 -3.32 7.25
C TYR A 63 8.76 -3.12 7.80
N SER A 64 8.92 -2.90 9.11
CA SER A 64 10.24 -2.83 9.74
C SER A 64 11.01 -4.14 9.59
N ASP A 65 10.36 -5.27 9.77
CA ASP A 65 10.97 -6.59 9.63
C ASP A 65 11.45 -6.86 8.21
N TYR A 66 10.69 -6.41 7.21
CA TYR A 66 11.09 -6.45 5.81
C TYR A 66 12.28 -5.52 5.52
N VAL A 67 12.23 -4.26 5.97
CA VAL A 67 13.33 -3.30 5.75
C VAL A 67 14.65 -3.78 6.39
N ASN A 68 14.56 -4.44 7.55
CA ASN A 68 15.73 -4.99 8.25
C ASN A 68 16.32 -6.25 7.57
N ASP A 69 15.52 -6.98 6.78
CA ASP A 69 15.97 -8.15 6.03
C ASP A 69 15.22 -8.27 4.69
N PRO A 70 15.55 -7.40 3.70
CA PRO A 70 14.82 -7.33 2.43
C PRO A 70 15.11 -8.54 1.54
N THR A 71 16.13 -9.34 1.87
CA THR A 71 16.47 -10.59 1.18
C THR A 71 15.61 -11.77 1.64
N ASN A 72 14.87 -11.62 2.73
CA ASN A 72 13.91 -12.61 3.18
C ASN A 72 12.67 -12.58 2.30
N GLU A 73 12.54 -13.58 1.42
CA GLU A 73 11.44 -13.68 0.46
C GLU A 73 10.07 -13.72 1.15
N GLU A 74 9.94 -14.36 2.32
CA GLU A 74 8.67 -14.46 3.04
C GLU A 74 8.20 -13.09 3.53
N LYS A 75 9.10 -12.31 4.13
CA LYS A 75 8.79 -10.95 4.60
C LYS A 75 8.49 -10.01 3.44
N ALA A 76 9.28 -10.07 2.37
CA ALA A 76 9.04 -9.29 1.16
C ALA A 76 7.69 -9.62 0.52
N MET A 77 7.34 -10.92 0.43
CA MET A 77 6.06 -11.37 -0.11
C MET A 77 4.87 -10.95 0.74
N ALA A 78 5.00 -10.93 2.07
CA ALA A 78 3.95 -10.46 2.97
C ALA A 78 3.60 -8.98 2.72
N VAL A 79 4.63 -8.12 2.69
CA VAL A 79 4.47 -6.68 2.41
C VAL A 79 3.97 -6.45 0.97
N ASP A 80 4.54 -7.13 -0.03
CA ASP A 80 4.14 -7.02 -1.43
C ASP A 80 2.65 -7.38 -1.61
N SER A 81 2.19 -8.46 -0.97
CA SER A 81 0.80 -8.91 -1.08
C SER A 81 -0.18 -7.88 -0.50
N LYS A 82 0.13 -7.31 0.67
CA LYS A 82 -0.69 -6.26 1.29
C LYS A 82 -0.78 -5.00 0.42
N LEU A 83 0.35 -4.55 -0.12
CA LEU A 83 0.40 -3.38 -1.01
C LEU A 83 -0.36 -3.64 -2.32
N ARG A 84 -0.26 -4.84 -2.90
CA ARG A 84 -1.02 -5.22 -4.09
C ARG A 84 -2.52 -5.26 -3.83
N ASN A 85 -2.94 -5.78 -2.68
CA ASN A 85 -4.35 -5.77 -2.29
C ASN A 85 -4.87 -4.33 -2.14
N LEU A 86 -4.10 -3.47 -1.48
CA LEU A 86 -4.43 -2.05 -1.34
C LEU A 86 -4.58 -1.37 -2.71
N LEU A 87 -3.57 -1.47 -3.59
CA LEU A 87 -3.62 -0.86 -4.92
C LEU A 87 -4.75 -1.43 -5.78
N THR A 88 -5.02 -2.73 -5.68
CA THR A 88 -6.15 -3.36 -6.37
C THR A 88 -7.48 -2.78 -5.89
N ALA A 89 -7.67 -2.59 -4.58
CA ALA A 89 -8.86 -1.93 -4.07
C ALA A 89 -8.96 -0.48 -4.57
N MET A 90 -7.86 0.27 -4.52
CA MET A 90 -7.82 1.67 -4.98
C MET A 90 -8.16 1.81 -6.47
N PHE A 91 -7.63 0.96 -7.34
CA PHE A 91 -7.93 1.02 -8.78
C PHE A 91 -9.34 0.55 -9.14
N ASN A 92 -10.00 -0.17 -8.23
CA ASN A 92 -11.41 -0.54 -8.37
C ASN A 92 -12.37 0.50 -7.77
N MET A 93 -11.86 1.51 -7.05
CA MET A 93 -12.69 2.58 -6.51
C MET A 93 -13.15 3.54 -7.63
N PRO A 94 -14.37 4.11 -7.55
CA PRO A 94 -14.89 5.05 -8.54
C PRO A 94 -13.97 6.26 -8.76
N GLU A 95 -13.27 6.71 -7.72
CA GLU A 95 -12.31 7.81 -7.77
C GLU A 95 -11.24 7.62 -8.84
N PHE A 96 -10.78 6.38 -9.04
CA PHE A 96 -9.80 6.06 -10.07
C PHE A 96 -10.42 6.07 -11.48
N GLN A 97 -11.66 5.60 -11.61
CA GLN A 97 -12.34 5.41 -12.89
C GLN A 97 -12.87 6.73 -13.49
N LEU A 98 -12.95 7.77 -12.67
CA LEU A 98 -13.36 9.12 -13.07
C LEU A 98 -12.17 10.03 -13.46
N SER A 99 -10.94 9.48 -13.47
CA SER A 99 -9.69 10.20 -13.77
C SER A 99 -9.35 10.28 -15.26
#